data_AF-A0A7W8BU21-F1
#
_entry.id   AF-A0A7W8BU21-F1
#
_cell.length_a   1.000
_cell.length_b   1.000
_cell.length_c   1.000
_cell.angle_alpha   90.00
_cell.angle_beta   90.00
_cell.angle_gamma   90.00
#
_symmetry.space_group_name_H-M   'P 1'
#
loop_
_entity.id
_entity.type
_entity.pdbx_description
1 polymer ?
#
loop_
_entity_poly.entity_id
_entity_poly.type
_entity_poly.pdbx_seq_one_letter_code
_entity_poly.pdbx_strand_id
1 'polypeptide(L)'
;MGSAVLTERAAQGCTVRIAIGDADSDNVQARGQEERFGHGIESRCRLALMHYRPLAATPGIEVRTHETTLYNSLYRADDQQLVNAHVWGVNAYAAPVWHLRRHETGGMFDTYAESFDAVWATATPVREEG
;
A
#
# COMPACT_ATOMS: atom_id res chain seq x y z
N MET A 1 14.71 -4.76 -7.18
CA MET A 1 15.28 -5.07 -5.84
C MET A 1 14.20 -5.38 -4.80
N GLY A 2 13.12 -4.59 -4.66
CA GLY A 2 12.10 -4.84 -3.61
C GLY A 2 11.35 -6.19 -3.72
N SER A 3 10.96 -6.60 -4.93
CA SER A 3 10.23 -7.85 -5.17
C SER A 3 10.99 -9.11 -4.71
N ALA A 4 12.31 -9.17 -4.92
CA ALA A 4 13.14 -10.30 -4.49
C ALA A 4 13.18 -10.46 -2.95
N VAL A 5 13.25 -9.35 -2.20
CA VAL A 5 13.22 -9.38 -0.74
C VAL A 5 11.87 -9.90 -0.23
N LEU A 6 10.76 -9.50 -0.85
CA LEU A 6 9.43 -9.99 -0.46
C LEU A 6 9.28 -11.50 -0.69
N THR A 7 9.74 -12.00 -1.84
CA THR A 7 9.76 -13.44 -2.13
C THR A 7 10.65 -14.20 -1.13
N GLU A 8 11.83 -13.69 -0.81
CA GLU A 8 12.74 -14.31 0.17
C GLU A 8 12.09 -14.39 1.56
N ARG A 9 11.47 -13.30 2.03
CA ARG A 9 10.79 -13.27 3.32
C ARG A 9 9.57 -14.20 3.35
N ALA A 10 8.80 -14.26 2.27
CA ALA A 10 7.70 -15.20 2.16
C ALA A 10 8.18 -16.65 2.24
N ALA A 11 9.30 -16.99 1.58
CA ALA A 11 9.92 -18.31 1.67
C ALA A 11 10.43 -18.65 3.08
N GLN A 12 10.74 -17.63 3.89
CA GLN A 12 11.11 -17.76 5.31
C GLN A 12 9.88 -17.82 6.25
N GLY A 13 8.65 -17.83 5.71
CA GLY A 13 7.41 -17.95 6.47
C GLY A 13 6.70 -16.63 6.79
N CYS A 14 7.18 -15.49 6.30
CA CYS A 14 6.46 -14.23 6.45
C CYS A 14 5.18 -14.21 5.61
N THR A 15 4.08 -13.75 6.19
CA THR A 15 2.88 -13.40 5.41
C THR A 15 3.04 -12.00 4.83
N VAL A 16 2.94 -11.88 3.51
CA VAL A 16 3.06 -10.60 2.80
C VAL A 16 1.73 -10.22 2.18
N ARG A 17 1.25 -9.02 2.49
CA ARG A 17 -0.01 -8.46 1.95
C ARG A 17 0.28 -7.13 1.27
N ILE A 18 -0.11 -7.01 0.01
CA ILE A 18 0.11 -5.81 -0.80
C ILE A 18 -1.24 -5.30 -1.30
N ALA A 19 -1.67 -4.14 -0.82
CA ALA A 19 -2.88 -3.46 -1.29
C ALA A 19 -2.49 -2.25 -2.13
N ILE A 20 -3.05 -2.14 -3.34
CA ILE A 20 -2.72 -1.09 -4.30
C ILE A 20 -4.01 -0.34 -4.67
N GLY A 21 -3.97 0.98 -4.66
CA GLY A 21 -5.12 1.78 -5.09
C GLY A 21 -5.47 1.48 -6.55
N ASP A 22 -6.75 1.28 -6.83
CA ASP A 22 -7.25 1.13 -8.20
C ASP A 22 -7.19 2.47 -8.92
N ALA A 23 -6.31 2.55 -9.93
CA ALA A 23 -6.07 3.75 -10.71
C ALA A 23 -7.28 4.22 -11.53
N ASP A 24 -8.28 3.37 -11.73
CA ASP A 24 -9.53 3.70 -12.43
C ASP A 24 -10.63 4.18 -11.48
N SER A 25 -10.43 4.09 -10.16
CA SER A 25 -11.42 4.54 -9.18
C SER A 25 -11.46 6.05 -9.01
N ASP A 26 -12.66 6.59 -8.81
CA ASP A 26 -12.89 8.02 -8.57
C ASP A 26 -12.06 8.55 -7.38
N ASN A 27 -11.90 7.73 -6.34
CA ASN A 27 -11.14 8.11 -5.15
C ASN A 27 -9.63 8.27 -5.41
N VAL A 28 -9.05 7.40 -6.24
CA VAL A 28 -7.63 7.49 -6.61
C VAL A 28 -7.42 8.63 -7.61
N GLN A 29 -8.35 8.83 -8.55
CA GLN A 29 -8.30 9.96 -9.48
C GLN A 29 -8.42 11.30 -8.76
N ALA A 30 -9.34 11.41 -7.80
CA ALA A 30 -9.48 12.59 -6.95
C ALA A 30 -8.15 12.92 -6.25
N ARG A 31 -7.54 11.90 -5.62
CA ARG A 31 -6.21 12.04 -4.99
C ARG A 31 -5.14 12.53 -5.98
N GLY A 32 -5.21 12.10 -7.24
CA GLY A 32 -4.27 12.52 -8.30
C GLY A 32 -4.39 14.00 -8.61
N GLN A 33 -5.63 14.51 -8.73
CA GLN A 33 -5.90 15.93 -8.98
C GLN A 33 -5.47 16.84 -7.82
N GLU A 34 -5.39 16.30 -6.60
CA GLU A 34 -4.96 17.03 -5.42
C GLU A 34 -3.44 17.28 -5.38
N GLU A 35 -2.63 16.60 -6.20
CA GLU A 35 -1.18 16.83 -6.28
C GLU A 35 -0.81 18.01 -7.19
N ARG A 36 0.13 18.87 -6.76
CA ARG A 36 0.68 19.92 -7.63
C ARG A 36 1.74 19.34 -8.57
N PHE A 37 1.52 19.47 -9.88
CA PHE A 37 2.49 19.15 -10.94
C PHE A 37 3.04 17.71 -10.88
N GLY A 38 2.20 16.72 -10.53
CA GLY A 38 2.58 15.32 -10.42
C GLY A 38 2.37 14.50 -11.70
N HIS A 39 3.09 13.38 -11.83
CA HIS A 39 2.91 12.39 -12.92
C HIS A 39 1.65 11.50 -12.77
N GLY A 40 0.65 11.94 -11.99
CA GLY A 40 -0.57 11.19 -11.66
C GLY A 40 -0.32 10.07 -10.65
N ILE A 41 -1.05 10.07 -9.53
CA ILE A 41 -1.06 8.95 -8.57
C ILE A 41 -1.55 7.66 -9.27
N GLU A 42 -2.42 7.81 -10.26
CA GLU A 42 -2.98 6.77 -11.12
C GLU A 42 -1.86 6.03 -11.86
N SER A 43 -0.94 6.77 -12.50
CA SER A 43 0.22 6.19 -13.19
C SER A 43 1.10 5.38 -12.24
N ARG A 44 1.28 5.86 -11.00
CA ARG A 44 2.07 5.17 -9.98
C ARG A 44 1.35 3.91 -9.46
N CYS A 45 0.04 3.96 -9.30
CA CYS A 45 -0.77 2.78 -8.97
C CYS A 45 -0.65 1.71 -10.07
N ARG A 46 -0.75 2.08 -11.35
CA ARG A 46 -0.57 1.15 -12.48
C ARG A 46 0.82 0.55 -12.51
N LEU A 47 1.85 1.38 -12.32
CA LEU A 47 3.24 0.92 -12.29
C LEU A 47 3.50 -0.03 -11.10
N ALA A 48 2.98 0.31 -9.91
CA ALA A 48 3.08 -0.55 -8.74
C ALA A 48 2.38 -1.89 -8.98
N LEU A 49 1.16 -1.88 -9.54
CA LEU A 49 0.43 -3.10 -9.85
C LEU A 49 1.18 -3.97 -10.87
N MET A 50 1.75 -3.37 -11.92
CA MET A 50 2.58 -4.08 -12.90
C MET A 50 3.78 -4.78 -12.23
N HIS A 51 4.44 -4.11 -11.27
CA HIS A 51 5.59 -4.68 -10.57
C HIS A 51 5.23 -5.76 -9.53
N TYR A 52 4.08 -5.62 -8.86
CA TYR A 52 3.68 -6.56 -7.80
C TYR A 52 2.83 -7.72 -8.30
N ARG A 53 2.14 -7.60 -9.44
CA ARG A 53 1.30 -8.67 -10.00
C ARG A 53 2.02 -10.03 -10.10
N PRO A 54 3.27 -10.13 -10.59
CA PRO A 54 3.96 -11.43 -10.65
C PRO A 54 4.18 -12.09 -9.27
N LEU A 55 4.16 -11.31 -8.18
CA LEU A 55 4.28 -11.87 -6.83
C LEU A 55 3.02 -12.59 -6.37
N ALA A 56 1.86 -12.38 -7.01
CA ALA A 56 0.62 -13.05 -6.65
C ALA A 56 0.68 -14.59 -6.83
N ALA A 57 1.65 -15.10 -7.61
CA ALA A 57 1.91 -16.53 -7.75
C ALA A 57 2.90 -17.08 -6.70
N THR A 58 3.49 -16.22 -5.86
CA THR A 58 4.42 -16.65 -4.81
C THR A 58 3.64 -17.08 -3.56
N PRO A 59 3.81 -18.33 -3.06
CA PRO A 59 3.19 -18.75 -1.81
C PRO A 59 3.55 -17.82 -0.65
N GLY A 60 2.54 -17.41 0.13
CA GLY A 60 2.72 -16.47 1.25
C GLY A 60 2.62 -15.00 0.88
N ILE A 61 2.44 -14.66 -0.40
CA ILE A 61 2.19 -13.29 -0.88
C ILE A 61 0.77 -13.18 -1.46
N GLU A 62 0.00 -12.21 -0.98
CA GLU A 62 -1.25 -11.79 -1.60
C GLU A 62 -1.14 -10.36 -2.12
N VAL A 63 -1.64 -10.13 -3.33
CA VAL A 63 -1.76 -8.81 -3.95
C VAL A 63 -3.24 -8.51 -4.20
N ARG A 64 -3.71 -7.34 -3.79
CA ARG A 64 -5.08 -6.88 -3.97
C ARG A 64 -5.14 -5.44 -4.48
N THR A 65 -6.21 -5.09 -5.18
CA THR A 65 -6.56 -3.71 -5.50
C THR A 65 -7.73 -3.21 -4.66
N HIS A 66 -7.79 -1.91 -4.39
CA HIS A 66 -8.89 -1.31 -3.63
C HIS A 66 -9.25 0.09 -4.14
N GLU A 67 -10.51 0.47 -3.98
CA GLU A 67 -11.03 1.76 -4.47
C GLU A 67 -11.16 2.81 -3.35
N THR A 68 -10.63 2.55 -2.16
CA THR A 68 -10.74 3.51 -1.03
C THR A 68 -9.90 4.76 -1.27
N THR A 69 -10.28 5.87 -0.64
CA THR A 69 -9.45 7.09 -0.64
C THR A 69 -8.05 6.81 -0.11
N LEU A 70 -7.04 7.33 -0.82
CA LEU A 70 -5.63 7.17 -0.46
C LEU A 70 -5.18 8.23 0.56
N TYR A 71 -5.72 8.15 1.78
CA TYR A 71 -5.35 9.05 2.88
C TYR A 71 -3.88 8.96 3.27
N ASN A 72 -3.28 7.77 3.07
CA ASN A 72 -1.91 7.47 3.41
C ASN A 72 -1.43 6.23 2.65
N SER A 73 -0.11 6.10 2.52
CA SER A 73 0.55 4.82 2.21
C SER A 73 1.14 4.26 3.49
N LEU A 74 0.88 2.97 3.75
CA LEU A 74 1.34 2.26 4.93
C LEU A 74 2.37 1.19 4.55
N TYR A 75 3.50 1.19 5.25
CA TYR A 75 4.51 0.13 5.15
C TYR A 75 4.73 -0.43 6.55
N ARG A 76 4.34 -1.68 6.77
CA ARG A 76 4.41 -2.33 8.07
C ARG A 76 5.27 -3.57 8.01
N ALA A 77 6.15 -3.73 9.00
CA ALA A 77 6.88 -4.95 9.28
C ALA A 77 6.86 -5.15 10.81
N ASP A 78 6.29 -6.26 11.26
CA ASP A 78 6.16 -6.62 12.67
C ASP A 78 5.53 -5.50 13.53
N ASP A 79 6.34 -4.88 14.40
CA ASP A 79 5.99 -3.81 15.35
C ASP A 79 6.41 -2.40 14.87
N GLN A 80 6.88 -2.29 13.62
CA GLN A 80 7.27 -1.03 12.98
C GLN A 80 6.33 -0.69 11.83
N GLN A 81 5.96 0.59 11.72
CA GLN A 81 5.14 1.08 10.63
C GLN A 81 5.60 2.46 10.16
N LEU A 82 5.73 2.63 8.85
CA LEU A 82 5.91 3.91 8.20
C LEU A 82 4.56 4.36 7.65
N VAL A 83 4.16 5.58 7.99
CA VAL A 83 2.92 6.21 7.52
C VAL A 83 3.30 7.42 6.68
N ASN A 84 3.07 7.34 5.37
CA ASN A 84 3.21 8.48 4.47
C ASN A 84 1.81 9.08 4.24
N ALA A 85 1.47 10.10 5.03
CA ALA A 85 0.15 10.73 4.97
C ALA A 85 0.02 11.65 3.75
N HIS A 86 -1.16 11.67 3.14
CA HIS A 86 -1.47 12.65 2.11
C HIS A 86 -1.50 14.06 2.71
N VAL A 87 -0.71 14.97 2.12
CA VAL A 87 -0.78 16.41 2.38
C VAL A 87 -1.26 17.10 1.10
N TRP A 88 -2.41 17.79 1.19
CA TRP A 88 -3.04 18.45 0.05
C TRP A 88 -2.06 19.35 -0.72
N GLY A 89 -2.00 19.19 -2.04
CA GLY A 89 -1.11 19.99 -2.90
C GLY A 89 0.37 19.56 -2.85
N VAL A 90 0.74 18.55 -2.06
CA VAL A 90 2.11 18.04 -1.95
C VAL A 90 2.19 16.70 -2.68
N ASN A 91 3.21 16.56 -3.52
CA ASN A 91 3.51 15.29 -4.17
C ASN A 91 3.87 14.22 -3.12
N ALA A 92 3.41 12.98 -3.30
CA ALA A 92 3.62 11.89 -2.33
C ALA A 92 5.08 11.73 -1.88
N TYR A 93 6.05 11.86 -2.79
CA TYR A 93 7.49 11.72 -2.47
C TYR A 93 8.05 12.86 -1.59
N ALA A 94 7.36 13.99 -1.50
CA ALA A 94 7.73 15.15 -0.70
C ALA A 94 6.92 15.25 0.60
N ALA A 95 5.90 14.39 0.77
CA ALA A 95 5.10 14.37 1.99
C ALA A 95 5.89 13.77 3.16
N PRO A 96 5.71 14.27 4.39
CA PRO A 96 6.38 13.73 5.57
C PRO A 96 5.99 12.26 5.82
N VAL A 97 6.92 11.52 6.42
CA VAL A 97 6.71 10.13 6.82
C VAL A 97 6.85 10.03 8.33
N TRP A 98 5.90 9.38 8.96
CA TRP A 98 5.88 9.11 10.38
C TRP A 98 6.40 7.69 10.58
N HIS A 99 7.38 7.51 11.46
CA HIS A 99 7.81 6.19 11.89
C HIS A 99 7.18 5.88 13.24
N LEU A 100 6.24 4.95 13.24
CA LEU A 100 5.55 4.45 14.42
C LEU A 100 6.16 3.13 14.86
N ARG A 101 6.36 3.00 16.17
CA ARG A 101 6.68 1.74 16.84
C ARG A 101 5.53 1.36 17.75
N ARG A 102 5.14 0.10 17.74
CA ARG A 102 4.13 -0.40 18.68
C ARG A 102 4.68 -0.38 20.09
N HIS A 103 4.07 0.42 20.97
CA HIS A 103 4.47 0.54 22.38
C HIS A 103 3.36 0.10 23.34
N GLU A 104 2.11 0.38 22.98
CA GLU A 104 0.92 0.06 23.78
C GLU A 104 -0.21 -0.44 22.86
N THR A 105 -1.14 -1.20 23.44
CA THR A 105 -2.32 -1.69 22.71
C THR A 105 -3.32 -0.55 22.51
N GLY A 106 -3.87 -0.44 21.30
CA GLY A 106 -4.86 0.59 20.97
C GLY A 106 -4.27 1.98 20.67
N GLY A 107 -2.95 2.11 20.60
CA GLY A 107 -2.28 3.35 20.19
C GLY A 107 -2.29 3.56 18.68
N MET A 108 -1.60 4.62 18.21
CA MET A 108 -1.57 5.02 16.80
C MET A 108 -1.18 3.88 15.83
N PHE A 109 -0.22 3.03 16.23
CA PHE A 109 0.19 1.87 15.44
C PHE A 109 -1.01 0.95 15.17
N ASP A 110 -1.75 0.58 16.22
CA ASP A 110 -2.88 -0.34 16.11
C ASP A 110 -4.01 0.29 15.27
N THR A 111 -4.25 1.60 15.42
CA THR A 111 -5.23 2.33 14.59
C THR A 111 -4.91 2.25 13.09
N TYR A 112 -3.65 2.48 12.68
CA TYR A 112 -3.28 2.37 11.27
C TYR A 112 -3.26 0.92 10.78
N ALA A 113 -2.90 -0.04 11.62
CA ALA A 113 -2.95 -1.46 11.29
C ALA A 113 -4.39 -1.93 11.06
N GLU A 114 -5.32 -1.58 11.95
CA GLU A 114 -6.75 -1.89 11.83
C GLU A 114 -7.36 -1.21 10.59
N SER A 115 -6.95 0.02 10.29
CA SER A 115 -7.36 0.70 9.06
C SER A 115 -6.91 -0.05 7.81
N PHE A 116 -5.68 -0.60 7.78
CA PHE A 116 -5.23 -1.43 6.66
C PHE A 116 -6.06 -2.71 6.56
N ASP A 117 -6.32 -3.39 7.69
CA ASP A 117 -7.11 -4.63 7.70
C ASP A 117 -8.55 -4.39 7.20
N ALA A 118 -9.15 -3.25 7.53
CA ALA A 118 -10.46 -2.85 7.01
C ALA A 118 -10.45 -2.65 5.48
N VAL A 119 -9.45 -1.97 4.93
CA VAL A 119 -9.26 -1.84 3.47
C VAL A 119 -9.03 -3.21 2.83
N TRP A 120 -8.19 -4.03 3.45
CA TRP A 120 -7.85 -5.37 2.97
C TRP A 120 -9.07 -6.28 2.85
N ALA A 121 -9.99 -6.20 3.81
CA ALA A 121 -11.22 -7.00 3.84
C ALA A 121 -12.15 -6.73 2.64
N THR A 122 -12.12 -5.53 2.08
CA THR A 122 -12.95 -5.14 0.92
C THR A 122 -12.17 -5.15 -0.40
N ALA A 123 -10.86 -5.39 -0.37
CA ALA A 123 -10.00 -5.32 -1.55
C ALA A 123 -10.15 -6.55 -2.46
N THR A 124 -10.01 -6.33 -3.77
CA THR A 124 -10.18 -7.35 -4.81
C THR A 124 -8.85 -8.07 -5.07
N PRO A 125 -8.80 -9.43 -4.99
CA PRO A 125 -7.59 -10.18 -5.31
C PRO A 125 -7.10 -9.99 -6.74
N VAL A 126 -5.81 -9.75 -6.90
CA VAL A 126 -5.11 -9.75 -8.18
C VAL A 126 -4.63 -11.16 -8.48
N ARG A 127 -4.95 -11.65 -9.68
CA ARG A 127 -4.39 -12.91 -10.19
C ARG A 127 -3.26 -12.60 -11.17
N GLU A 128 -2.27 -13.48 -11.20
CA GLU A 128 -1.32 -13.50 -12.31
C GLU A 128 -2.10 -13.88 -13.58
N GLU A 129 -1.88 -13.13 -14.66
CA GLU A 129 -2.31 -13.58 -15.99
C GLU A 129 -1.25 -14.57 -16.47
N GLY A 130 -1.68 -15.81 -16.73
CA GLY A 130 -0.79 -16.91 -17.11
C GLY A 130 -0.16 -16.77 -18.49
#